data_AF-A0A938M5V4-F1
#
_entry.id   AF-A0A938M5V4-F1
#
_cell.length_a   1.000
_cell.length_b   1.000
_cell.length_c   1.000
_cell.angle_alpha   90.00
_cell.angle_beta   90.00
_cell.angle_gamma   90.00
#
_symmetry.space_group_name_H-M   'P 1'
#
loop_
_entity.id
_entity.type
_entity.pdbx_description
1 polymer ?
#
loop_
_entity_poly.entity_id
_entity_poly.type
_entity_poly.pdbx_seq_one_letter_code
_entity_poly.pdbx_strand_id
1 'polypeptide(L)'
;MNPAWLFPVAVLSGLAMATGAQRTASGLTREDVLSIRDGRFYLDGKPFAEISFNKFDLLWQLHDQLAAGNPLDDANPMVQAQDKALRNLHEMGFRTIRIFALPWGPRGPESYADAEKRKGLYAALDKTLELCDRHDIRLVWSLGAGSFTD
;
A
#
# COMPACT_ATOMS: atom_id res chain seq x y z
N MET A 1 -31.41 -13.17 59.95
CA MET A 1 -30.37 -12.18 59.59
C MET A 1 -30.53 -11.81 58.13
N ASN A 2 -30.31 -10.53 57.83
CA ASN A 2 -30.73 -9.76 56.64
C ASN A 2 -30.27 -10.31 55.27
N PRO A 3 -31.02 -9.98 54.19
CA PRO A 3 -30.65 -10.17 52.79
C PRO A 3 -29.95 -8.93 52.20
N ALA A 4 -29.24 -9.11 51.08
CA ALA A 4 -28.75 -8.15 50.07
C ALA A 4 -27.48 -8.79 49.45
N TRP A 5 -27.19 -8.75 48.15
CA TRP A 5 -27.09 -7.56 47.32
C TRP A 5 -27.23 -7.90 45.83
N LEU A 6 -28.05 -7.09 45.14
CA LEU A 6 -27.97 -6.83 43.71
C LEU A 6 -26.72 -5.98 43.43
N PHE A 7 -25.99 -6.28 42.36
CA PHE A 7 -25.23 -5.27 41.61
C PHE A 7 -25.32 -5.56 40.11
N PRO A 8 -25.67 -4.57 39.27
CA PRO A 8 -25.59 -4.69 37.82
C PRO A 8 -24.15 -4.46 37.34
N VAL A 9 -23.67 -5.29 36.43
CA VAL A 9 -22.45 -4.98 35.67
C VAL A 9 -22.82 -3.98 34.59
N ALA A 10 -22.41 -2.73 34.79
CA ALA A 10 -22.42 -1.72 33.75
C ALA A 10 -21.37 -2.10 32.69
N VAL A 11 -21.82 -2.41 31.47
CA VAL A 11 -20.93 -2.48 30.30
C VAL A 11 -20.66 -1.04 29.87
N LEU A 12 -19.49 -0.53 30.25
CA LEU A 12 -18.94 0.72 29.72
C LEU A 12 -18.55 0.50 28.26
N SER A 13 -19.38 1.00 27.34
CA SER A 13 -19.04 1.19 25.94
C SER A 13 -17.92 2.23 25.82
N GLY A 14 -16.68 1.78 25.81
CA GLY A 14 -15.52 2.59 25.44
C GLY A 14 -15.45 2.75 23.92
N LEU A 15 -16.15 3.74 23.38
CA LEU A 15 -15.97 4.20 22.01
C LEU A 15 -14.60 4.91 21.93
N ALA A 16 -13.53 4.17 21.61
CA ALA A 16 -12.25 4.78 21.27
C ALA A 16 -12.38 5.43 19.89
N MET A 17 -12.78 6.69 19.88
CA MET A 17 -12.62 7.56 18.71
C MET A 17 -11.12 7.66 18.42
N ALA A 18 -10.67 6.94 17.40
CA ALA A 18 -9.36 7.14 16.79
C ALA A 18 -9.35 8.58 16.25
N THR A 19 -8.81 9.49 17.05
CA THR A 19 -8.52 10.84 16.61
C THR A 19 -7.38 10.73 15.60
N GLY A 20 -7.75 10.71 14.32
CA GLY A 20 -6.80 10.97 13.24
C GLY A 20 -6.21 12.36 13.49
N ALA A 21 -5.05 12.40 14.12
CA ALA A 21 -4.32 13.64 14.35
C ALA A 21 -3.97 14.20 12.97
N GLN A 22 -4.73 15.21 12.57
CA GLN A 22 -4.51 15.99 11.38
C GLN A 22 -3.20 16.75 11.57
N ARG A 23 -2.09 16.14 11.14
CA ARG A 23 -0.77 16.77 11.14
C ARG A 23 -0.85 18.03 10.28
N THR A 24 -0.81 19.17 10.96
CA THR A 24 -0.54 20.47 10.32
C THR A 24 0.78 20.38 9.57
N ALA A 25 0.92 21.15 8.49
CA ALA A 25 2.09 21.17 7.60
C ALA A 25 3.36 21.73 8.29
N SER A 26 3.80 21.11 9.38
CA SER A 26 5.20 21.12 9.78
C SER A 26 5.96 20.38 8.67
N GLY A 27 6.92 21.06 8.03
CA GLY A 27 7.67 20.49 6.92
C GLY A 27 8.18 19.07 7.24
N LEU A 28 8.11 18.18 6.25
CA LEU A 28 8.60 16.81 6.36
C LEU A 28 10.00 16.82 6.98
N THR A 29 10.16 16.05 8.04
CA THR A 29 11.42 15.89 8.75
C THR A 29 12.04 14.53 8.44
N ARG A 30 13.24 14.28 8.95
CA ARG A 30 13.90 12.97 8.81
C ARG A 30 13.15 11.87 9.58
N GLU A 31 12.27 12.26 10.49
CA GLU A 31 11.41 11.38 11.27
C GLU A 31 10.26 10.84 10.43
N ASP A 32 9.87 11.54 9.36
CA ASP A 32 8.70 11.20 8.53
C ASP A 32 9.05 10.32 7.31
N VAL A 33 10.34 9.97 7.14
CA VAL A 33 10.84 9.20 6.01
C VAL A 33 11.72 8.05 6.48
N LEU A 34 11.90 7.04 5.61
CA LEU A 34 12.91 6.02 5.83
C LEU A 34 14.29 6.68 5.91
N SER A 35 14.96 6.52 7.04
CA SER A 35 16.27 7.12 7.29
C SER A 35 17.24 6.11 7.92
N ILE A 36 18.54 6.30 7.69
CA ILE A 36 19.59 5.50 8.31
C ILE A 36 20.25 6.35 9.39
N ARG A 37 20.30 5.89 10.64
CA ARG A 37 20.92 6.58 11.78
C ARG A 37 21.78 5.56 12.54
N ASP A 38 23.06 5.86 12.73
CA ASP A 38 24.00 4.98 13.45
C ASP A 38 23.96 3.51 12.98
N GLY A 39 23.91 3.30 11.67
CA GLY A 39 23.87 1.97 11.05
C GLY A 39 22.55 1.22 11.17
N ARG A 40 21.47 1.87 11.63
CA ARG A 40 20.12 1.27 11.78
C ARG A 40 19.11 2.01 10.92
N PHE A 41 18.13 1.29 10.39
CA PHE A 41 17.01 1.88 9.67
C PHE A 41 15.95 2.40 10.65
N TYR A 42 15.36 3.53 10.30
CA TYR A 42 14.26 4.17 11.02
C TYR A 42 13.15 4.56 10.04
N LEU A 43 11.91 4.33 10.43
CA LEU A 43 10.72 4.78 9.72
C LEU A 43 9.74 5.34 10.74
N ASP A 44 9.13 6.50 10.45
CA ASP A 44 8.25 7.21 11.40
C ASP A 44 8.92 7.47 12.76
N GLY A 45 10.24 7.76 12.73
CA GLY A 45 11.08 7.99 13.91
C GLY A 45 11.39 6.74 14.75
N LYS A 46 10.95 5.54 14.34
CA LYS A 46 11.13 4.28 15.08
C LYS A 46 12.09 3.33 14.38
N PRO A 47 12.85 2.49 15.12
CA PRO A 47 13.66 1.44 14.50
C PRO A 47 12.83 0.56 13.56
N PHE A 48 13.34 0.34 12.36
CA PHE A 48 12.65 -0.36 11.29
C PHE A 48 13.43 -1.61 10.89
N ALA A 49 12.78 -2.76 10.99
CA ALA A 49 13.25 -4.02 10.45
C ALA A 49 12.01 -4.85 10.11
N GLU A 50 11.58 -4.81 8.85
CA GLU A 50 10.38 -5.51 8.40
C GLU A 50 10.74 -6.62 7.39
N ILE A 51 10.04 -7.74 7.51
CA ILE A 51 10.02 -8.78 6.48
C ILE A 51 9.05 -8.31 5.41
N SER A 52 9.53 -8.16 4.18
CA SER A 52 8.73 -7.71 3.03
C SER A 52 8.39 -8.85 2.08
N PHE A 53 7.39 -8.64 1.23
CA PHE A 53 7.08 -9.54 0.11
C PHE A 53 7.34 -8.86 -1.24
N ASN A 54 7.83 -9.61 -2.24
CA ASN A 54 7.99 -9.10 -3.60
C ASN A 54 6.72 -9.42 -4.42
N LYS A 55 5.85 -8.42 -4.62
CA LYS A 55 4.63 -8.52 -5.43
C LYS A 55 4.85 -7.78 -6.76
N PHE A 56 5.80 -8.28 -7.54
CA PHE A 56 6.33 -7.60 -8.73
C PHE A 56 5.25 -7.28 -9.79
N ASP A 57 4.21 -8.11 -9.87
CA ASP A 57 3.17 -8.13 -10.88
C ASP A 57 1.99 -7.16 -10.63
N LEU A 58 1.88 -6.60 -9.41
CA LEU A 58 0.72 -5.77 -9.01
C LEU A 58 0.44 -4.63 -10.00
N LEU A 59 1.44 -3.79 -10.28
CA LEU A 59 1.27 -2.67 -11.20
C LEU A 59 0.97 -3.14 -12.62
N TRP A 60 1.69 -4.16 -13.09
CA TRP A 60 1.58 -4.64 -14.47
C TRP A 60 0.19 -5.16 -14.78
N GLN A 61 -0.38 -5.97 -13.88
CA GLN A 61 -1.71 -6.52 -14.06
C GLN A 61 -2.80 -5.43 -14.10
N LEU A 62 -2.63 -4.35 -13.33
CA LEU A 62 -3.54 -3.19 -13.37
C LEU A 62 -3.35 -2.36 -14.65
N HIS A 63 -2.10 -2.13 -15.04
CA HIS A 63 -1.77 -1.43 -16.28
C HIS A 63 -2.31 -2.16 -17.51
N ASP A 64 -2.20 -3.50 -17.55
CA ASP A 64 -2.72 -4.32 -18.65
C ASP A 64 -4.24 -4.21 -18.82
N GLN A 65 -4.99 -4.02 -17.72
CA GLN A 65 -6.43 -3.74 -17.80
C GLN A 65 -6.70 -2.41 -18.52
N LEU A 66 -5.99 -1.35 -18.15
CA LEU A 66 -6.14 -0.04 -18.79
C LEU A 66 -5.71 -0.09 -20.26
N ALA A 67 -4.63 -0.80 -20.58
CA ALA A 67 -4.19 -1.00 -21.95
C ALA A 67 -5.21 -1.79 -22.80
N ALA A 68 -5.99 -2.67 -22.16
CA ALA A 68 -7.11 -3.39 -22.79
C ALA A 68 -8.43 -2.59 -22.82
N GLY A 69 -8.46 -1.35 -22.30
CA GLY A 69 -9.66 -0.52 -22.24
C GLY A 69 -10.62 -0.85 -21.08
N ASN A 70 -10.18 -1.68 -20.13
CA ASN A 70 -10.97 -2.02 -18.94
C ASN A 70 -10.71 -0.99 -17.82
N PRO A 71 -11.76 -0.35 -17.28
CA PRO A 71 -11.59 0.60 -16.17
C PRO A 71 -11.13 -0.11 -14.89
N LEU A 72 -10.37 0.60 -14.05
CA LEU A 72 -9.92 0.12 -12.74
C LEU A 72 -10.89 0.53 -11.62
N ASP A 73 -12.15 0.15 -11.74
CA ASP A 73 -13.17 0.34 -10.70
C ASP A 73 -13.27 -0.90 -9.78
N ASP A 74 -14.11 -0.81 -8.73
CA ASP A 74 -14.30 -1.91 -7.78
C ASP A 74 -15.04 -3.12 -8.38
N ALA A 75 -15.63 -2.99 -9.59
CA ALA A 75 -16.24 -4.09 -10.31
C ALA A 75 -15.23 -4.87 -11.17
N ASN A 76 -14.05 -4.31 -11.44
CA ASN A 76 -13.00 -4.97 -12.19
C ASN A 76 -12.47 -6.23 -11.43
N PRO A 77 -12.57 -7.44 -12.02
CA PRO A 77 -12.13 -8.67 -11.35
C PRO A 77 -10.65 -8.68 -10.98
N MET A 78 -9.79 -8.01 -11.75
CA MET A 78 -8.36 -7.89 -11.44
C MET A 78 -8.15 -7.00 -10.22
N VAL A 79 -8.88 -5.88 -10.11
CA VAL A 79 -8.82 -5.01 -8.92
C VAL A 79 -9.22 -5.79 -7.67
N GLN A 80 -10.31 -6.56 -7.74
CA GLN A 80 -10.76 -7.42 -6.64
C GLN A 80 -9.73 -8.51 -6.28
N ALA A 81 -9.09 -9.11 -7.28
CA ALA A 81 -8.06 -10.12 -7.05
C ALA A 81 -6.82 -9.54 -6.35
N GLN A 82 -6.35 -8.35 -6.77
CA GLN A 82 -5.22 -7.68 -6.14
C GLN A 82 -5.56 -7.19 -4.73
N ASP A 83 -6.75 -6.63 -4.53
CA ASP A 83 -7.24 -6.21 -3.21
C ASP A 83 -7.23 -7.40 -2.22
N LYS A 84 -7.79 -8.54 -2.63
CA LYS A 84 -7.78 -9.77 -1.81
C LYS A 84 -6.35 -10.26 -1.55
N ALA A 85 -5.45 -10.20 -2.53
CA ALA A 85 -4.07 -10.63 -2.35
C ALA A 85 -3.33 -9.75 -1.34
N LEU A 86 -3.52 -8.43 -1.39
CA LEU A 86 -2.95 -7.47 -0.45
C LEU A 86 -3.50 -7.68 0.96
N ARG A 87 -4.81 -7.89 1.10
CA ARG A 87 -5.42 -8.25 2.38
C ARG A 87 -4.78 -9.49 2.99
N ASN A 88 -4.63 -10.56 2.20
CA ASN A 88 -4.00 -11.80 2.67
C ASN A 88 -2.54 -11.58 3.11
N LEU A 89 -1.77 -10.76 2.37
CA LEU A 89 -0.40 -10.41 2.78
C LEU A 89 -0.39 -9.64 4.10
N HIS A 90 -1.31 -8.69 4.29
CA HIS A 90 -1.46 -7.97 5.54
C HIS A 90 -1.79 -8.92 6.71
N GLU A 91 -2.75 -9.83 6.52
CA GLU A 91 -3.14 -10.84 7.50
C GLU A 91 -1.99 -11.79 7.88
N MET A 92 -1.09 -12.07 6.93
CA MET A 92 0.15 -12.83 7.18
C MET A 92 1.24 -12.04 7.92
N GLY A 93 1.03 -10.74 8.17
CA GLY A 93 1.97 -9.89 8.90
C GLY A 93 2.91 -9.07 8.02
N PHE A 94 2.80 -9.14 6.69
CA PHE A 94 3.57 -8.25 5.82
C PHE A 94 3.02 -6.81 5.91
N ARG A 95 3.93 -5.84 6.07
CA ARG A 95 3.59 -4.40 6.14
C ARG A 95 4.26 -3.58 5.05
N THR A 96 5.22 -4.17 4.35
CA THR A 96 5.91 -3.57 3.22
C THR A 96 5.99 -4.57 2.08
N ILE A 97 5.70 -4.13 0.85
CA ILE A 97 5.92 -4.92 -0.35
C ILE A 97 6.83 -4.17 -1.33
N ARG A 98 7.55 -4.92 -2.15
CA ARG A 98 8.27 -4.40 -3.31
C ARG A 98 7.49 -4.71 -4.58
N ILE A 99 7.35 -3.72 -5.45
CA ILE A 99 6.69 -3.89 -6.77
C ILE A 99 7.63 -3.47 -7.89
N PHE A 100 7.38 -3.92 -9.11
CA PHE A 100 8.07 -3.40 -10.29
C PHE A 100 7.28 -2.23 -10.84
N ALA A 101 7.81 -1.03 -10.61
CA ALA A 101 7.15 0.24 -10.94
C ALA A 101 7.50 0.74 -12.34
N LEU A 102 8.09 -0.15 -13.14
CA LEU A 102 8.45 0.09 -14.52
C LEU A 102 7.45 -0.63 -15.41
N PRO A 103 6.69 0.03 -16.30
CA PRO A 103 5.86 -0.64 -17.30
C PRO A 103 6.66 -1.40 -18.39
N TRP A 104 7.96 -1.58 -18.18
CA TRP A 104 8.90 -2.10 -19.16
C TRP A 104 9.00 -3.59 -18.92
N GLY A 105 8.00 -4.29 -19.43
CA GLY A 105 8.34 -5.43 -20.27
C GLY A 105 9.07 -4.95 -21.55
N PRO A 106 9.22 -5.79 -22.58
CA PRO A 106 10.10 -5.57 -23.75
C PRO A 106 9.85 -4.32 -24.65
N ARG A 107 9.00 -3.36 -24.26
CA ARG A 107 8.50 -2.26 -25.13
C ARG A 107 9.23 -0.91 -25.01
N GLY A 108 10.14 -0.72 -24.05
CA GLY A 108 11.08 0.40 -24.12
C GLY A 108 10.49 1.82 -23.95
N PRO A 109 11.30 2.87 -24.29
CA PRO A 109 11.12 4.32 -23.99
C PRO A 109 9.73 4.93 -24.16
N GLU A 110 8.98 4.33 -25.06
CA GLU A 110 7.85 4.94 -25.74
C GLU A 110 6.64 5.18 -24.83
N SER A 111 6.47 4.37 -23.78
CA SER A 111 5.35 4.53 -22.83
C SER A 111 5.41 5.84 -22.04
N TYR A 112 6.59 6.46 -21.88
CA TYR A 112 6.70 7.83 -21.32
C TYR A 112 6.59 8.91 -22.38
N ALA A 113 6.85 8.62 -23.65
CA ALA A 113 6.77 9.60 -24.73
C ALA A 113 5.31 9.82 -25.17
N ASP A 114 4.54 8.73 -25.27
CA ASP A 114 3.12 8.75 -25.63
C ASP A 114 2.26 9.23 -24.45
N ALA A 115 1.47 10.28 -24.68
CA ALA A 115 0.67 10.93 -23.64
C ALA A 115 -0.44 10.02 -23.08
N GLU A 116 -1.08 9.22 -23.93
CA GLU A 116 -2.18 8.33 -23.51
C GLU A 116 -1.64 7.11 -22.78
N LYS A 117 -0.53 6.52 -23.25
CA LYS A 117 0.14 5.43 -22.54
C LYS A 117 0.65 5.90 -21.17
N ARG A 118 1.23 7.10 -21.11
CA ARG A 118 1.70 7.71 -19.86
C ARG A 118 0.55 7.96 -18.88
N LYS A 119 -0.61 8.40 -19.36
CA LYS A 119 -1.82 8.58 -18.55
C LYS A 119 -2.31 7.25 -17.97
N GLY A 120 -2.34 6.18 -18.77
CA GLY A 120 -2.68 4.83 -18.31
C GLY A 120 -1.72 4.32 -17.23
N LEU A 121 -0.42 4.54 -17.40
CA LEU A 121 0.58 4.21 -16.39
C LEU A 121 0.32 4.91 -15.05
N TYR A 122 0.12 6.22 -15.05
CA TYR A 122 -0.10 6.95 -13.81
C TYR A 122 -1.42 6.54 -13.14
N ALA A 123 -2.48 6.29 -13.91
CA ALA A 123 -3.73 5.77 -13.35
C ALA A 123 -3.55 4.38 -12.70
N ALA A 124 -2.73 3.50 -13.28
CA ALA A 124 -2.40 2.22 -12.67
C ALA A 124 -1.55 2.38 -11.38
N LEU A 125 -0.61 3.32 -11.36
CA LEU A 125 0.18 3.66 -10.17
C LEU A 125 -0.69 4.20 -9.04
N ASP A 126 -1.61 5.12 -9.35
CA ASP A 126 -2.55 5.69 -8.39
C ASP A 126 -3.44 4.60 -7.79
N LYS A 127 -3.98 3.71 -8.64
CA LYS A 127 -4.77 2.56 -8.15
C LYS A 127 -3.93 1.59 -7.31
N THR A 128 -2.65 1.39 -7.67
CA THR A 128 -1.74 0.56 -6.88
C THR A 128 -1.56 1.12 -5.47
N LEU A 129 -1.36 2.44 -5.35
CA LEU A 129 -1.26 3.12 -4.05
C LEU A 129 -2.55 3.01 -3.26
N GLU A 130 -3.68 3.29 -3.89
CA GLU A 130 -5.00 3.19 -3.26
C GLU A 130 -5.24 1.80 -2.67
N LEU A 131 -4.95 0.74 -3.43
CA LEU A 131 -5.11 -0.63 -2.95
C LEU A 131 -4.17 -0.96 -1.79
N CYS A 132 -2.93 -0.50 -1.82
CA CYS A 132 -1.99 -0.70 -0.73
C CYS A 132 -2.39 0.05 0.55
N ASP A 133 -2.86 1.29 0.42
CA ASP A 133 -3.33 2.13 1.53
C ASP A 133 -4.54 1.51 2.25
N ARG A 134 -5.47 0.89 1.50
CA ARG A 134 -6.63 0.18 2.08
C ARG A 134 -6.22 -0.92 3.09
N HIS A 135 -5.04 -1.51 2.91
CA HIS A 135 -4.54 -2.61 3.73
C HIS A 135 -3.31 -2.24 4.57
N ASP A 136 -3.02 -0.95 4.77
CA ASP A 136 -1.84 -0.48 5.53
C ASP A 136 -0.53 -1.15 5.06
N ILE A 137 -0.36 -1.24 3.74
CA ILE A 137 0.84 -1.79 3.10
C ILE A 137 1.66 -0.66 2.51
N ARG A 138 2.93 -0.57 2.92
CA ARG A 138 3.89 0.36 2.35
C ARG A 138 4.53 -0.20 1.09
N LEU A 139 4.90 0.69 0.17
CA LEU A 139 5.46 0.34 -1.12
C LEU A 139 6.94 0.71 -1.23
N VAL A 140 7.74 -0.25 -1.70
CA VAL A 140 9.09 -0.03 -2.23
C VAL A 140 9.02 -0.13 -3.76
N TRP A 141 9.25 0.99 -4.43
CA TRP A 141 9.24 1.09 -5.88
C TRP A 141 10.55 0.55 -6.47
N SER A 142 10.48 -0.55 -7.21
CA SER A 142 11.62 -1.01 -7.99
C SER A 142 11.62 -0.35 -9.36
N LEU A 143 12.51 0.63 -9.55
CA LEU A 143 12.66 1.38 -10.80
C LEU A 143 13.70 0.78 -11.79
N GLY A 144 14.31 -0.36 -11.46
CA GLY A 144 15.40 -0.94 -12.25
C GLY A 144 15.12 -2.32 -12.87
N ALA A 145 13.88 -2.82 -12.82
CA ALA A 145 13.59 -4.21 -13.16
C ALA A 145 13.29 -4.45 -14.66
N GLY A 146 13.60 -3.50 -15.54
CA GLY A 146 13.28 -3.58 -16.98
C GLY A 146 13.99 -4.70 -17.77
N SER A 147 14.85 -5.49 -17.11
CA SER A 147 15.55 -6.64 -17.70
C SER A 147 15.10 -8.00 -17.13
N PHE A 148 14.08 -8.04 -16.26
CA PHE A 148 13.48 -9.31 -15.84
C PHE A 148 12.51 -9.77 -16.93
N THR A 149 12.98 -10.64 -17.80
CA THR A 149 12.17 -11.46 -18.71
C THR A 149 12.17 -12.88 -18.15
N ASP A 150 10.99 -13.44 -17.86
CA ASP A 150 10.84 -14.90 -17.74
C ASP A 150 11.07 -15.56 -19.10
#